data_AF-A0A0L9VAX8-F1
#
_entry.id   AF-A0A0L9VAX8-F1
#
_cell.length_a   1.000
_cell.length_b   1.000
_cell.length_c   1.000
_cell.angle_alpha   90.00
_cell.angle_beta   90.00
_cell.angle_gamma   90.00
#
_symmetry.space_group_name_H-M   'P 1'
#
loop_
_entity.id
_entity.type
_entity.pdbx_description
1 polymer ?
#
loop_
_entity_poly.entity_id
_entity_poly.type
_entity_poly.pdbx_seq_one_letter_code
_entity_poly.pdbx_strand_id
1 'polypeptide(L)'
;MATKRKEKEPEQSHSSRFLSRKHEKHFKVVQDRRLLMERKVGMIPNFAPQFGEQLLGNDWGKLATYPAPANIVVVKEFYTHAKKIGNYPVENYLGYVRGHAIRYDPDSINNFLDTVWAGEQCQFALCTEEGADFEDVERVLCIPGGHFQRNRSGSVVNIRRTDLTPLAKYWMTLSHANIQPCSHVSNIILSRALFIYCAIRSLNVNIG
;
A
#
# COMPACT_ATOMS: atom_id res chain seq x y z
N MET A 1 -36.93 -2.66 49.74
CA MET A 1 -36.40 -1.41 49.17
C MET A 1 -35.00 -1.70 48.64
N ALA A 2 -34.84 -1.83 47.31
CA ALA A 2 -33.57 -2.18 46.68
C ALA A 2 -32.90 -0.90 46.14
N THR A 3 -31.68 -0.67 46.59
CA THR A 3 -30.83 0.49 46.27
C THR A 3 -30.36 0.40 44.81
N LYS A 4 -30.81 1.33 43.96
CA LYS A 4 -30.30 1.52 42.60
C LYS A 4 -28.83 1.95 42.67
N ARG A 5 -27.92 1.09 42.20
CA ARG A 5 -26.54 1.48 41.90
C ARG A 5 -26.57 2.48 40.74
N LYS A 6 -26.11 3.71 40.99
CA LYS A 6 -25.75 4.67 39.94
C LYS A 6 -24.58 4.08 39.15
N GLU A 7 -24.82 3.72 37.89
CA GLU A 7 -23.76 3.54 36.92
C GLU A 7 -23.01 4.87 36.78
N LYS A 8 -21.70 4.84 37.05
CA LYS A 8 -20.81 5.96 36.75
C LYS A 8 -20.63 6.01 35.24
N GLU A 9 -21.15 7.05 34.59
CA GLU A 9 -20.72 7.42 33.25
C GLU A 9 -19.20 7.60 33.22
N PRO A 10 -18.49 7.05 32.23
CA PRO A 10 -17.06 7.30 32.10
C PRO A 10 -16.84 8.74 31.64
N GLU A 11 -16.12 9.50 32.47
CA GLU A 11 -15.69 10.88 32.21
C GLU A 11 -15.10 11.04 30.80
N GLN A 12 -15.89 11.62 29.89
CA GLN A 12 -15.40 12.12 28.61
C GLN A 12 -14.62 13.42 28.84
N SER A 13 -13.36 13.28 29.27
CA SER A 13 -12.34 14.28 28.96
C SER A 13 -11.47 13.70 27.86
N HIS A 14 -12.02 13.69 26.64
CA HIS A 14 -11.23 13.44 25.44
C HIS A 14 -11.03 14.78 24.77
N SER A 15 -9.76 15.15 24.56
CA SER A 15 -9.40 16.14 23.55
C SER A 15 -10.22 15.84 22.30
N SER A 16 -10.99 16.82 21.79
CA SER A 16 -11.91 16.69 20.64
C SER A 16 -11.23 16.18 19.37
N ARG A 17 -9.90 16.04 19.41
CA ARG A 17 -9.04 15.58 18.33
C ARG A 17 -8.86 14.07 18.26
N PHE A 18 -8.86 13.32 19.36
CA PHE A 18 -8.47 11.90 19.37
C PHE A 18 -9.59 10.96 19.81
N LEU A 19 -9.79 9.87 19.08
CA LEU A 19 -10.82 8.85 19.36
C LEU A 19 -10.66 8.16 20.74
N SER A 20 -9.44 8.09 21.27
CA SER A 20 -9.19 7.58 22.62
C SER A 20 -7.83 8.03 23.16
N ARG A 21 -7.60 7.87 24.48
CA ARG A 21 -6.28 8.06 25.09
C ARG A 21 -5.19 7.16 24.48
N LYS A 22 -5.56 6.00 23.92
CA LYS A 22 -4.60 5.11 23.26
C LYS A 22 -4.18 5.67 21.90
N HIS A 23 -5.10 6.28 21.16
CA HIS A 23 -4.79 6.97 19.92
C HIS A 23 -3.93 8.22 20.17
N GLU A 24 -4.20 8.97 21.23
CA GLU A 24 -3.35 10.10 21.62
C GLU A 24 -1.91 9.66 21.93
N LYS A 25 -1.73 8.56 22.67
CA LYS A 25 -0.39 7.96 22.88
C LYS A 25 0.23 7.50 21.57
N HIS A 26 -0.55 6.93 20.66
CA HIS A 26 -0.06 6.50 19.35
C HIS A 26 0.35 7.69 18.47
N PHE A 27 -0.38 8.81 18.54
CA PHE A 27 -0.06 10.04 17.81
C PHE A 27 1.35 10.52 18.11
N LYS A 28 1.81 10.41 19.37
CA LYS A 28 3.19 10.77 19.75
C LYS A 28 4.25 9.98 18.98
N VAL A 29 3.93 8.75 18.55
CA VAL A 29 4.80 7.94 17.69
C VAL A 29 4.65 8.34 16.23
N VAL A 30 3.42 8.60 15.76
CA VAL A 30 3.13 8.93 14.36
C VAL A 30 3.62 10.32 13.98
N GLN A 31 3.55 11.29 14.89
CA GLN A 31 3.94 12.68 14.64
C GLN A 31 5.43 12.82 14.30
N ASP A 32 6.28 11.95 14.83
CA ASP A 32 7.73 11.97 14.58
C ASP A 32 8.14 11.08 13.40
N ARG A 33 7.21 10.29 12.85
CA ARG A 33 7.48 9.49 11.65
C ARG A 33 7.59 10.38 10.42
N ARG A 34 8.63 10.10 9.63
CA ARG A 34 8.78 10.63 8.27
C ARG A 34 7.76 9.95 7.35
N LEU A 35 6.98 10.75 6.63
CA LEU A 35 6.12 10.25 5.57
C LEU A 35 6.94 10.06 4.28
N LEU A 36 6.66 8.98 3.56
CA LEU A 36 7.14 8.80 2.21
C LEU A 36 6.10 9.44 1.29
N MET A 37 6.46 10.59 0.71
CA MET A 37 5.58 11.31 -0.19
C MET A 37 5.49 10.59 -1.52
N GLU A 38 4.28 10.49 -2.05
CA GLU A 38 4.00 10.10 -3.42
C GLU A 38 4.75 10.99 -4.40
N ARG A 39 4.99 10.47 -5.59
CA ARG A 39 5.77 11.16 -6.63
C ARG A 39 5.07 11.01 -7.96
N LYS A 40 5.02 12.12 -8.70
CA LYS A 40 4.65 12.06 -10.11
C LYS A 40 5.61 11.16 -10.86
N VAL A 41 5.07 10.19 -11.60
CA VAL A 41 5.85 9.34 -12.48
C VAL A 41 5.65 9.82 -13.91
N GLY A 42 6.73 10.28 -14.54
CA GLY A 42 6.70 10.71 -15.93
C GLY A 42 6.58 9.50 -16.85
N MET A 43 5.68 9.57 -17.83
CA MET A 43 5.66 8.63 -18.95
C MET A 43 6.94 8.81 -19.76
N ILE A 44 7.54 7.70 -20.20
CA ILE A 44 8.74 7.72 -21.04
C ILE A 44 8.51 6.87 -22.30
N PRO A 45 7.64 7.32 -23.22
CA PRO A 45 7.17 6.50 -24.35
C PRO A 45 8.30 5.94 -25.22
N ASN A 46 9.38 6.70 -25.38
CA ASN A 46 10.52 6.31 -26.23
C ASN A 46 11.46 5.30 -25.58
N PHE A 47 11.44 5.14 -24.25
CA PHE A 47 12.37 4.27 -23.51
C PHE A 47 11.69 3.07 -22.85
N ALA A 48 10.39 3.15 -22.55
CA ALA A 48 9.61 2.07 -21.97
C ALA A 48 8.14 2.15 -22.42
N PRO A 49 7.83 1.95 -23.72
CA PRO A 49 6.46 1.99 -24.22
C PRO A 49 5.57 0.96 -23.51
N GLN A 50 6.11 -0.24 -23.26
CA GLN A 50 5.42 -1.32 -22.54
C GLN A 50 4.94 -0.91 -21.14
N PHE A 51 5.71 -0.07 -20.42
CA PHE A 51 5.28 0.43 -19.11
C PHE A 51 4.00 1.27 -19.24
N GLY A 52 3.95 2.14 -20.25
CA GLY A 52 2.79 2.98 -20.48
C GLY A 52 1.57 2.18 -20.94
N GLU A 53 1.78 1.23 -21.85
CA GLU A 53 0.74 0.31 -22.32
C GLU A 53 0.14 -0.50 -21.17
N GLN A 54 0.98 -1.07 -20.30
CA GLN A 54 0.52 -1.84 -19.14
C GLN A 54 -0.18 -0.95 -18.11
N LEU A 55 0.36 0.23 -17.81
CA LEU A 55 -0.24 1.14 -16.84
C LEU A 55 -1.63 1.60 -17.29
N LEU A 56 -1.78 1.96 -18.57
CA LEU A 56 -3.05 2.42 -19.11
C LEU A 56 -4.01 1.26 -19.38
N GLY A 57 -3.50 0.11 -19.84
CA GLY A 57 -4.31 -1.09 -20.10
C GLY A 57 -4.91 -1.73 -18.85
N ASN A 58 -4.36 -1.43 -17.66
CA ASN A 58 -4.92 -1.82 -16.37
C ASN A 58 -5.79 -0.70 -15.73
N ASP A 59 -6.09 0.39 -16.45
CA ASP A 59 -6.78 1.59 -15.93
C ASP A 59 -6.05 2.27 -14.75
N TRP A 60 -4.74 2.04 -14.61
CA TRP A 60 -3.92 2.57 -13.51
C TRP A 60 -3.33 3.95 -13.80
N GLY A 61 -3.86 4.67 -14.78
CA GLY A 61 -3.34 5.98 -15.20
C GLY A 61 -3.24 6.97 -14.04
N LYS A 62 -4.21 6.99 -13.11
CA LYS A 62 -4.19 7.89 -11.95
C LYS A 62 -3.02 7.66 -11.00
N LEU A 63 -2.50 6.42 -10.89
CA LEU A 63 -1.35 6.09 -10.02
C LEU A 63 -0.08 6.88 -10.41
N ALA A 64 0.02 7.36 -11.64
CA ALA A 64 1.16 8.17 -12.08
C ALA A 64 0.95 9.69 -11.92
N THR A 65 -0.26 10.13 -11.54
CA THR A 65 -0.63 11.55 -11.67
C THR A 65 -0.28 12.40 -10.46
N TYR A 66 -0.30 11.90 -9.23
CA TYR A 66 -0.39 12.73 -8.01
C TYR A 66 0.77 13.72 -7.76
N PRO A 67 0.49 15.03 -7.86
CA PRO A 67 1.47 16.09 -7.58
C PRO A 67 0.95 17.17 -6.61
N ALA A 68 -0.19 16.97 -5.93
CA ALA A 68 -0.77 17.94 -5.01
C ALA A 68 -0.13 17.80 -3.60
N PRO A 69 0.23 18.90 -2.93
CA PRO A 69 0.84 18.82 -1.61
C PRO A 69 -0.14 18.28 -0.57
N ALA A 70 0.20 17.15 0.06
CA ALA A 70 -0.61 16.59 1.14
C ALA A 70 -0.45 17.42 2.42
N ASN A 71 -1.55 17.66 3.13
CA ASN A 71 -1.49 18.25 4.47
C ASN A 71 -0.96 17.18 5.46
N ILE A 72 0.33 17.25 5.76
CA ILE A 72 1.04 16.27 6.61
C ILE A 72 0.38 16.10 7.98
N VAL A 73 -0.19 17.17 8.55
CA VAL A 73 -0.87 17.12 9.84
C VAL A 73 -2.13 16.27 9.76
N VAL A 74 -2.92 16.44 8.69
CA VAL A 74 -4.13 15.65 8.43
C VAL A 74 -3.79 14.18 8.17
N VAL A 75 -2.74 13.91 7.37
CA VAL A 75 -2.29 12.54 7.08
C VAL A 75 -1.85 11.80 8.36
N LYS A 76 -1.08 12.47 9.23
CA LYS A 76 -0.64 11.88 10.51
C LYS A 76 -1.79 11.63 11.46
N GLU A 77 -2.79 12.51 11.48
CA GLU A 77 -4.03 12.32 12.23
C GLU A 77 -4.81 11.12 11.71
N PHE A 78 -4.96 10.99 10.39
CA PHE A 78 -5.59 9.84 9.74
C PHE A 78 -4.94 8.53 10.16
N TYR A 79 -3.62 8.38 9.98
CA TYR A 79 -2.91 7.14 10.35
C TYR A 79 -2.99 6.82 11.85
N THR A 80 -3.10 7.85 12.68
CA THR A 80 -3.29 7.66 14.12
C THR A 80 -4.64 7.01 14.40
N HIS A 81 -5.70 7.45 13.73
CA HIS A 81 -7.07 6.96 13.94
C HIS A 81 -7.38 5.68 13.18
N ALA A 82 -6.77 5.45 12.03
CA ALA A 82 -6.93 4.24 11.23
C ALA A 82 -6.35 2.98 11.91
N LYS A 83 -5.44 3.14 12.89
CA LYS A 83 -4.89 2.01 13.62
C LYS A 83 -5.93 1.41 14.56
N LYS A 84 -6.25 0.13 14.37
CA LYS A 84 -7.07 -0.64 15.30
C LYS A 84 -6.32 -0.83 16.63
N ILE A 85 -6.75 -0.17 17.70
CA ILE A 85 -6.12 -0.27 19.03
C ILE A 85 -7.13 -0.73 20.10
N GLY A 86 -6.93 -1.94 20.61
CA GLY A 86 -7.81 -2.55 21.62
C GLY A 86 -9.17 -2.95 21.05
N ASN A 87 -10.20 -2.98 21.89
CA ASN A 87 -11.56 -3.36 21.52
C ASN A 87 -12.40 -2.16 21.05
N TYR A 88 -11.76 -1.07 20.59
CA TYR A 88 -12.51 0.05 20.03
C TYR A 88 -13.17 -0.42 18.74
N PRO A 89 -14.50 -0.26 18.57
CA PRO A 89 -15.20 -0.63 17.36
C PRO A 89 -14.85 0.37 16.26
N VAL A 90 -13.68 0.19 15.65
CA VAL A 90 -13.38 0.80 14.36
C VAL A 90 -13.93 -0.19 13.33
N GLU A 91 -14.94 0.22 12.58
CA GLU A 91 -15.32 -0.50 11.36
C GLU A 91 -14.06 -0.68 10.51
N ASN A 92 -13.85 -1.88 9.98
CA ASN A 92 -12.65 -2.13 9.16
C ASN A 92 -12.64 -1.10 8.02
N TYR A 93 -11.49 -0.49 7.78
CA TYR A 93 -11.30 0.50 6.72
C TYR A 93 -12.06 1.84 6.87
N LEU A 94 -12.41 2.23 8.11
CA LEU A 94 -12.99 3.55 8.40
C LEU A 94 -12.09 4.37 9.34
N GLY A 95 -11.66 5.54 8.88
CA GLY A 95 -10.87 6.51 9.65
C GLY A 95 -11.68 7.76 9.96
N TYR A 96 -11.21 8.56 10.91
CA TYR A 96 -11.83 9.85 11.26
C TYR A 96 -10.77 10.94 11.28
N VAL A 97 -11.03 12.11 10.71
CA VAL A 97 -10.12 13.26 10.81
C VAL A 97 -10.95 14.53 10.87
N ARG A 98 -10.74 15.36 11.88
CA ARG A 98 -11.46 16.65 12.04
C ARG A 98 -12.99 16.53 11.87
N GLY A 99 -13.60 15.52 12.49
CA GLY A 99 -15.05 15.27 12.42
C GLY A 99 -15.55 14.63 11.12
N HIS A 100 -14.67 14.32 10.16
CA HIS A 100 -15.03 13.67 8.90
C HIS A 100 -14.66 12.20 8.96
N ALA A 101 -15.60 11.34 8.56
CA ALA A 101 -15.35 9.92 8.35
C ALA A 101 -14.71 9.72 6.96
N ILE A 102 -13.64 8.93 6.89
CA ILE A 102 -12.88 8.65 5.67
C ILE A 102 -12.85 7.14 5.49
N ARG A 103 -13.55 6.65 4.46
CA ARG A 103 -13.49 5.24 4.05
C ARG A 103 -12.25 5.01 3.19
N TYR A 104 -11.56 3.92 3.47
CA TYR A 104 -10.39 3.47 2.72
C TYR A 104 -10.48 1.95 2.47
N ASP A 105 -11.70 1.45 2.33
CA ASP A 105 -11.95 0.08 1.87
C ASP A 105 -11.58 -0.05 0.37
N PRO A 106 -11.40 -1.28 -0.12
CA PRO A 106 -11.09 -1.55 -1.52
C PRO A 106 -11.93 -0.76 -2.52
N ASP A 107 -13.25 -0.75 -2.35
CA ASP A 107 -14.16 -0.05 -3.26
C ASP A 107 -13.94 1.46 -3.23
N SER A 108 -13.74 2.04 -2.04
CA SER A 108 -13.45 3.46 -1.87
C SER A 108 -12.12 3.87 -2.52
N ILE A 109 -11.08 3.03 -2.40
CA ILE A 109 -9.78 3.28 -3.03
C ILE A 109 -9.88 3.14 -4.54
N ASN A 110 -10.53 2.08 -5.04
CA ASN A 110 -10.71 1.88 -6.47
C ASN A 110 -11.49 3.02 -7.12
N ASN A 111 -12.59 3.45 -6.49
CA ASN A 111 -13.36 4.60 -6.95
C ASN A 111 -12.54 5.90 -6.94
N PHE A 112 -11.68 6.11 -5.94
CA PHE A 112 -10.80 7.28 -5.90
C PHE A 112 -9.77 7.27 -7.03
N LEU A 113 -9.22 6.09 -7.34
CA LEU A 113 -8.24 5.86 -8.38
C LEU A 113 -8.84 5.72 -9.79
N ASP A 114 -10.16 5.77 -9.94
CA ASP A 114 -10.91 5.40 -11.15
C ASP A 114 -10.47 4.05 -11.74
N THR A 115 -10.17 3.07 -10.88
CA THR A 115 -9.82 1.72 -11.30
C THR A 115 -11.04 0.82 -11.30
N VAL A 116 -11.23 0.05 -12.37
CA VAL A 116 -12.33 -0.92 -12.46
C VAL A 116 -11.87 -2.25 -11.88
N TRP A 117 -12.45 -2.64 -10.74
CA TRP A 117 -12.28 -3.98 -10.19
C TRP A 117 -13.53 -4.82 -10.49
N ALA A 118 -13.42 -5.72 -11.47
CA ALA A 118 -14.47 -6.70 -11.81
C ALA A 118 -14.03 -8.15 -11.54
N GLY A 119 -12.86 -8.33 -10.90
CA GLY A 119 -12.33 -9.64 -10.59
C GLY A 119 -12.99 -10.28 -9.37
N GLU A 120 -13.13 -11.60 -9.39
CA GLU A 120 -13.47 -12.36 -8.19
C GLU A 120 -12.24 -12.59 -7.30
N GLN A 121 -11.03 -12.62 -7.89
CA GLN A 121 -9.80 -12.97 -7.18
C GLN A 121 -8.58 -12.17 -7.63
N CYS A 122 -7.89 -11.56 -6.67
CA CYS A 122 -6.68 -10.79 -6.90
C CYS A 122 -5.47 -11.73 -7.08
N GLN A 123 -4.86 -11.70 -8.27
CA GLN A 123 -3.72 -12.55 -8.62
C GLN A 123 -2.48 -12.24 -7.76
N PHE A 124 -2.31 -10.99 -7.33
CA PHE A 124 -1.25 -10.64 -6.40
C PHE A 124 -1.43 -11.29 -5.03
N ALA A 125 -2.67 -11.30 -4.51
CA ALA A 125 -2.99 -11.96 -3.24
C ALA A 125 -2.75 -13.47 -3.34
N LEU A 126 -3.26 -14.10 -4.40
CA LEU A 126 -3.02 -15.51 -4.73
C LEU A 126 -1.54 -15.87 -4.76
N CYS A 127 -0.73 -15.14 -5.55
CA CYS A 127 0.71 -15.41 -5.65
C CYS A 127 1.41 -15.27 -4.30
N THR A 128 0.90 -14.43 -3.40
CA THR A 128 1.49 -14.22 -2.07
C THR A 128 1.10 -15.34 -1.10
N GLU A 129 -0.12 -15.88 -1.20
CA GLU A 129 -0.65 -16.91 -0.30
C GLU A 129 -0.28 -18.33 -0.74
N GLU A 130 -0.46 -18.64 -2.02
CA GLU A 130 -0.25 -19.98 -2.58
C GLU A 130 1.16 -20.15 -3.18
N GLY A 131 1.86 -19.04 -3.40
CA GLY A 131 3.13 -19.00 -4.10
C GLY A 131 2.96 -18.75 -5.60
N ALA A 132 4.08 -18.51 -6.28
CA ALA A 132 4.14 -18.31 -7.72
C ALA A 132 5.19 -19.22 -8.35
N ASP A 133 5.14 -19.39 -9.66
CA ASP A 133 6.23 -19.96 -10.42
C ASP A 133 7.43 -18.99 -10.39
N PHE A 134 8.35 -19.21 -9.44
CA PHE A 134 9.49 -18.33 -9.26
C PHE A 134 10.47 -18.34 -10.44
N GLU A 135 10.47 -19.39 -11.26
CA GLU A 135 11.29 -19.44 -12.47
C GLU A 135 10.71 -18.50 -13.54
N ASP A 136 9.39 -18.47 -13.72
CA ASP A 136 8.74 -17.48 -14.58
C ASP A 136 8.90 -16.06 -14.04
N VAL A 137 8.78 -15.87 -12.72
CA VAL A 137 9.00 -14.55 -12.09
C VAL A 137 10.42 -14.06 -12.37
N GLU A 138 11.44 -14.90 -12.20
CA GLU A 138 12.83 -14.55 -12.54
C GLU A 138 12.98 -14.22 -14.03
N ARG A 139 12.38 -15.03 -14.92
CA ARG A 139 12.42 -14.80 -16.37
C ARG A 139 11.81 -13.45 -16.77
N VAL A 140 10.73 -13.03 -16.12
CA VAL A 140 10.03 -11.77 -16.42
C VAL A 140 10.74 -10.57 -15.79
N LEU A 141 11.25 -10.71 -14.56
CA LEU A 141 11.78 -9.58 -13.80
C LEU A 141 13.27 -9.36 -13.97
N CYS A 142 14.06 -10.40 -14.27
CA CYS A 142 15.51 -10.34 -14.24
C CYS A 142 16.15 -10.25 -15.63
N ILE A 143 17.32 -9.62 -15.70
CA ILE A 143 18.24 -9.76 -16.84
C ILE A 143 18.82 -11.18 -16.87
N PRO A 144 19.40 -11.64 -18.00
CA PRO A 144 20.07 -12.94 -18.05
C PRO A 144 21.11 -13.10 -16.92
N GLY A 145 21.00 -14.19 -16.15
CA GLY A 145 21.84 -14.48 -14.99
C GLY A 145 21.37 -13.87 -13.65
N GLY A 146 20.41 -12.96 -13.68
CA GLY A 146 19.75 -12.44 -12.48
C GLY A 146 18.73 -13.42 -11.91
N HIS A 147 18.60 -13.46 -10.58
CA HIS A 147 17.74 -14.43 -9.89
C HIS A 147 17.36 -13.95 -8.47
N PHE A 148 16.43 -14.63 -7.82
CA PHE A 148 16.15 -14.42 -6.41
C PHE A 148 17.33 -14.83 -5.54
N GLN A 149 17.67 -13.97 -4.59
CA GLN A 149 18.45 -14.39 -3.43
C GLN A 149 17.64 -15.37 -2.60
N ARG A 150 18.27 -16.48 -2.22
CA ARG A 150 17.69 -17.51 -1.36
C ARG A 150 18.36 -17.51 0.01
N ASN A 151 17.58 -17.77 1.05
CA ASN A 151 18.13 -17.96 2.40
C ASN A 151 18.79 -19.34 2.53
N ARG A 152 19.29 -19.67 3.73
CA ARG A 152 19.92 -20.97 4.01
C ARG A 152 19.00 -22.18 3.81
N SER A 153 17.67 -21.99 3.93
CA SER A 153 16.68 -23.05 3.69
C SER A 153 16.25 -23.13 2.22
N GLY A 154 16.85 -22.35 1.31
CA GLY A 154 16.51 -22.32 -0.11
C GLY A 154 15.28 -21.48 -0.46
N SER A 155 14.65 -20.84 0.53
CA SER A 155 13.46 -19.99 0.32
C SER A 155 13.86 -18.67 -0.34
N VAL A 156 13.08 -18.24 -1.33
CA VAL A 156 13.27 -16.95 -2.03
C VAL A 156 13.06 -15.78 -1.06
N VAL A 157 13.90 -14.76 -1.16
CA VAL A 157 13.89 -13.60 -0.24
C VAL A 157 13.66 -12.31 -0.99
N ASN A 158 14.53 -12.01 -1.95
CA ASN A 158 14.54 -10.73 -2.66
C ASN A 158 15.32 -10.83 -3.98
N ILE A 159 15.13 -9.87 -4.89
CA ILE A 159 15.93 -9.70 -6.11
C ILE A 159 16.70 -8.38 -5.98
N ARG A 160 18.00 -8.39 -6.31
CA ARG A 160 18.79 -7.15 -6.32
C ARG A 160 18.33 -6.25 -7.45
N ARG A 161 18.33 -4.94 -7.21
CA ARG A 161 17.98 -3.96 -8.25
C ARG A 161 18.89 -4.08 -9.47
N THR A 162 20.18 -4.44 -9.30
CA THR A 162 21.10 -4.66 -10.42
C THR A 162 20.60 -5.71 -11.39
N ASP A 163 19.91 -6.71 -10.87
CA ASP A 163 19.51 -7.91 -11.60
C ASP A 163 18.16 -7.71 -12.30
N LEU A 164 17.45 -6.62 -12.03
CA LEU A 164 16.16 -6.32 -12.66
C LEU A 164 16.31 -5.81 -14.10
N THR A 165 15.38 -6.20 -14.96
CA THR A 165 15.21 -5.61 -16.30
C THR A 165 14.91 -4.11 -16.20
N PRO A 166 15.17 -3.33 -17.27
CA PRO A 166 14.77 -1.92 -17.30
C PRO A 166 13.28 -1.70 -17.01
N LEU A 167 12.40 -2.53 -17.58
CA LEU A 167 10.95 -2.46 -17.34
C LEU A 167 10.61 -2.72 -15.86
N ALA A 168 11.17 -3.76 -15.26
CA ALA A 168 10.97 -4.05 -13.84
C ALA A 168 11.48 -2.93 -12.93
N LYS A 169 12.56 -2.23 -13.29
CA LYS A 169 13.06 -1.04 -12.57
C LYS A 169 12.08 0.14 -12.63
N TYR A 170 11.40 0.33 -13.75
CA TYR A 170 10.35 1.36 -13.87
C TYR A 170 9.16 1.04 -12.98
N TRP A 171 8.64 -0.19 -13.06
CA TRP A 171 7.56 -0.65 -12.18
C TRP A 171 7.94 -0.62 -10.70
N MET A 172 9.17 -1.01 -10.34
CA MET A 172 9.70 -0.87 -8.99
C MET A 172 9.62 0.59 -8.53
N THR A 173 10.01 1.54 -9.39
CA THR A 173 10.01 2.97 -9.05
C THR A 173 8.59 3.50 -8.82
N LEU A 174 7.63 3.15 -9.68
CA LEU A 174 6.21 3.51 -9.49
C LEU A 174 5.65 2.88 -8.21
N SER A 175 5.82 1.56 -8.04
CA SER A 175 5.32 0.83 -6.88
C SER A 175 5.87 1.39 -5.58
N HIS A 176 7.18 1.66 -5.51
CA HIS A 176 7.83 2.22 -4.32
C HIS A 176 7.46 3.67 -4.04
N ALA A 177 6.91 4.40 -5.01
CA ALA A 177 6.47 5.77 -4.82
C ALA A 177 5.00 5.84 -4.42
N ASN A 178 4.11 5.12 -5.13
CA ASN A 178 2.68 5.44 -5.16
C ASN A 178 1.76 4.27 -4.76
N ILE A 179 2.27 3.05 -4.58
CA ILE A 179 1.43 1.87 -4.27
C ILE A 179 1.85 1.25 -2.95
N GLN A 180 3.13 0.91 -2.83
CA GLN A 180 3.73 0.34 -1.63
C GLN A 180 4.95 1.19 -1.24
N PRO A 181 4.77 2.38 -0.64
CA PRO A 181 5.89 3.28 -0.38
C PRO A 181 7.09 2.61 0.31
N CYS A 182 8.29 2.79 -0.25
CA CYS A 182 9.52 2.20 0.28
C CYS A 182 10.72 3.12 0.09
N SER A 183 11.52 3.32 1.15
CA SER A 183 12.78 4.05 1.07
C SER A 183 13.94 3.16 0.59
N HIS A 184 13.84 1.85 0.78
CA HIS A 184 14.88 0.91 0.36
C HIS A 184 14.75 0.61 -1.14
N VAL A 185 15.83 0.85 -1.88
CA VAL A 185 15.83 0.77 -3.35
C VAL A 185 16.93 -0.13 -3.92
N SER A 186 17.72 -0.81 -3.08
CA SER A 186 18.80 -1.69 -3.58
C SER A 186 18.30 -3.08 -3.96
N ASN A 187 17.13 -3.50 -3.46
CA ASN A 187 16.48 -4.76 -3.81
C ASN A 187 14.95 -4.64 -3.67
N ILE A 188 14.24 -5.65 -4.18
CA ILE A 188 12.81 -5.85 -3.97
C ILE A 188 12.58 -7.18 -3.25
N ILE A 189 11.83 -7.14 -2.14
CA ILE A 189 11.42 -8.37 -1.43
C ILE A 189 10.36 -9.14 -2.22
N LEU A 190 10.16 -10.41 -1.89
CA LEU A 190 9.24 -11.31 -2.58
C LEU A 190 7.87 -10.67 -2.90
N SER A 191 7.16 -10.13 -1.92
CA SER A 191 5.83 -9.54 -2.15
C SER A 191 5.84 -8.41 -3.18
N ARG A 192 6.89 -7.57 -3.18
CA ARG A 192 7.05 -6.49 -4.17
C ARG A 192 7.40 -7.04 -5.55
N ALA A 193 8.20 -8.10 -5.61
CA ALA A 193 8.51 -8.79 -6.85
C ALA A 193 7.24 -9.40 -7.46
N LEU A 194 6.41 -10.08 -6.65
CA LEU A 194 5.15 -10.65 -7.11
C LEU A 194 4.19 -9.57 -7.63
N PHE A 195 4.06 -8.44 -6.93
CA PHE A 195 3.26 -7.32 -7.42
C PHE A 195 3.75 -6.82 -8.80
N ILE A 196 5.06 -6.59 -8.94
CA ILE A 196 5.64 -6.12 -10.21
C ILE A 196 5.47 -7.17 -11.32
N TYR A 197 5.62 -8.45 -10.99
CA TYR A 197 5.37 -9.55 -11.92
C TYR A 197 3.93 -9.53 -12.43
N CYS A 198 2.94 -9.42 -11.54
CA CYS A 198 1.54 -9.32 -11.92
C CYS A 198 1.28 -8.09 -12.80
N ALA A 199 1.87 -6.94 -12.47
CA ALA A 199 1.74 -5.72 -13.27
C ALA A 199 2.31 -5.88 -14.69
N ILE A 200 3.51 -6.48 -14.83
CA ILE A 200 4.15 -6.71 -16.13
C ILE A 200 3.40 -7.76 -16.96
N ARG A 201 2.82 -8.76 -16.31
CA ARG A 201 2.04 -9.80 -16.98
C ARG A 201 0.59 -9.38 -17.25
N SER A 202 0.21 -8.15 -16.87
CA SER A 202 -1.17 -7.64 -16.92
C SER A 202 -2.17 -8.61 -16.27
N LEU A 203 -1.77 -9.18 -15.13
CA LEU A 203 -2.65 -10.04 -14.33
C LEU A 203 -3.64 -9.19 -13.55
N ASN A 204 -4.79 -9.78 -13.25
CA ASN A 204 -5.85 -9.11 -12.53
C ASN A 204 -5.43 -8.79 -11.07
N VAL A 205 -5.17 -7.51 -10.78
CA VAL A 205 -4.71 -7.04 -9.47
C VAL A 205 -5.64 -5.95 -8.96
N ASN A 206 -6.18 -6.16 -7.76
CA ASN A 206 -6.92 -5.13 -7.06
C ASN A 206 -5.93 -4.14 -6.41
N ILE A 207 -6.04 -2.85 -6.73
CA ILE A 207 -5.15 -1.80 -6.18
C ILE A 207 -5.70 -1.19 -4.88
N GLY A 208 -7.02 -1.23 -4.69
CA GLY A 208 -7.69 -0.93 -3.42
C GLY A 208 -7.81 -2.15 -2.52
#